data_AF-A0A9D5N364-F1
#
_entry.id   AF-A0A9D5N364-F1
#
_cell.length_a   1.000
_cell.length_b   1.000
_cell.length_c   1.000
_cell.angle_alpha   90.00
_cell.angle_beta   90.00
_cell.angle_gamma   90.00
#
_symmetry.space_group_name_H-M   'P 1'
#
loop_
_entity.id
_entity.type
_entity.pdbx_description
1 polymer ?
#
loop_
_entity_poly.entity_id
_entity_poly.type
_entity_poly.pdbx_seq_one_letter_code
_entity_poly.pdbx_strand_id
1 'polypeptide(L)'
;PDDWMSVKVKFTPNLPADVLSEVQAAQQADGMLSQQTRLGMLSFLDDVQAEVDRLTEEQEELTAQQARAIYSDVDSMIRSLEAEGYTVMRNSDGEEDTAEE
;
A
#
# COMPACT_ATOMS: atom_id res chain seq x y z
N PRO A 1 -18.07 -7.26 36.27
CA PRO A 1 -18.36 -8.71 36.17
C PRO A 1 -19.39 -8.97 35.06
N ASP A 2 -18.94 -9.27 33.83
CA ASP A 2 -19.72 -9.95 32.75
C ASP A 2 -18.95 -10.10 31.41
N ASP A 3 -17.61 -10.09 31.41
CA ASP A 3 -16.82 -10.06 30.16
C ASP A 3 -16.71 -11.43 29.44
N TRP A 4 -17.11 -12.52 30.10
CA TRP A 4 -16.99 -13.88 29.59
C TRP A 4 -18.12 -14.30 28.63
N MET A 5 -19.21 -13.52 28.56
CA MET A 5 -20.33 -13.79 27.65
C MET A 5 -20.08 -13.29 26.21
N SER A 6 -19.02 -12.52 25.97
CA SER A 6 -18.68 -11.96 24.65
C SER A 6 -17.86 -12.89 23.76
N VAL A 7 -17.42 -14.05 24.29
CA VAL A 7 -16.54 -14.98 23.58
C VAL A 7 -17.29 -15.67 22.44
N LYS A 8 -17.02 -15.25 21.20
CA LYS A 8 -17.53 -15.90 19.99
C LYS A 8 -16.72 -17.16 19.71
N VAL A 9 -17.26 -18.32 20.07
CA VAL A 9 -16.67 -19.61 19.73
C VAL A 9 -17.02 -19.96 18.28
N LYS A 10 -16.01 -19.95 17.39
CA LYS A 10 -16.13 -20.40 16.00
C LYS A 10 -15.58 -21.83 15.90
N PHE A 11 -16.40 -22.78 15.47
CA PHE A 11 -15.97 -24.15 15.24
C PHE A 11 -15.56 -24.31 13.77
N THR A 12 -14.30 -24.67 13.54
CA THR A 12 -13.79 -25.04 12.21
C THR A 12 -13.73 -26.58 12.12
N PRO A 13 -14.37 -27.21 11.12
CA PRO A 13 -14.26 -28.65 10.92
C PRO A 13 -12.80 -29.06 10.69
N ASN A 14 -12.37 -30.20 11.27
CA ASN A 14 -11.05 -30.78 11.01
C ASN A 14 -11.06 -31.57 9.69
N LEU A 15 -11.39 -30.91 8.59
CA LEU A 15 -11.21 -31.44 7.24
C LEU A 15 -9.84 -30.97 6.73
N PRO A 16 -9.05 -31.80 6.02
CA PRO A 16 -7.85 -31.30 5.36
C PRO A 16 -8.25 -30.16 4.41
N ALA A 17 -7.78 -28.96 4.72
CA ALA A 17 -8.03 -27.77 3.91
C ALA A 17 -7.29 -27.92 2.56
N ASP A 18 -8.01 -27.70 1.46
CA ASP A 18 -7.40 -27.64 0.14
C ASP A 18 -6.98 -26.19 -0.15
N VAL A 19 -5.79 -25.84 0.36
CA VAL A 19 -5.22 -24.50 0.23
C VAL A 19 -5.10 -24.08 -1.24
N LEU A 20 -4.83 -25.01 -2.16
CA LEU A 20 -4.71 -24.69 -3.57
C LEU A 20 -6.05 -24.27 -4.15
N SER A 21 -7.11 -25.04 -3.88
CA SER A 21 -8.46 -24.69 -4.32
C SER A 21 -8.93 -23.37 -3.70
N GLU A 22 -8.63 -23.12 -2.43
CA GLU A 22 -8.95 -21.86 -1.74
C GLU A 22 -8.26 -20.65 -2.38
N VAL A 23 -6.96 -20.75 -2.66
CA VAL A 23 -6.20 -19.68 -3.32
C VAL A 23 -6.71 -19.45 -4.74
N GLN A 24 -7.04 -20.50 -5.48
CA GLN A 24 -7.63 -20.37 -6.82
C GLN A 24 -9.02 -19.73 -6.80
N ALA A 25 -9.85 -20.07 -5.82
CA ALA A 25 -11.16 -19.46 -5.65
C ALA A 25 -11.04 -17.98 -5.26
N ALA A 26 -10.12 -17.66 -4.35
CA ALA A 26 -9.81 -16.29 -3.97
C ALA A 26 -9.32 -15.45 -5.16
N GLN A 27 -8.45 -16.00 -6.01
CA GLN A 27 -8.00 -15.34 -7.24
C GLN A 27 -9.13 -15.11 -8.24
N GLN A 28 -10.03 -16.07 -8.42
CA GLN A 28 -11.19 -15.91 -9.31
C GLN A 28 -12.21 -14.90 -8.79
N ALA A 29 -12.27 -14.71 -7.47
CA ALA A 29 -13.10 -13.71 -6.81
C ALA A 29 -12.47 -12.31 -6.79
N ASP A 30 -11.26 -12.14 -7.33
CA ASP A 30 -10.63 -10.84 -7.52
C ASP A 30 -11.50 -9.95 -8.44
N GLY A 31 -11.66 -8.69 -8.06
CA GLY A 31 -12.55 -7.73 -8.73
C GLY A 31 -14.05 -7.89 -8.45
N MET A 32 -14.52 -9.05 -7.96
CA MET A 32 -15.92 -9.23 -7.55
C MET A 32 -16.14 -8.97 -6.05
N LEU A 33 -15.14 -9.31 -5.23
CA LEU A 33 -15.18 -9.15 -3.78
C LEU A 33 -14.12 -8.14 -3.30
N SER A 34 -14.41 -7.50 -2.16
CA SER A 34 -13.41 -6.69 -1.46
C SER A 34 -12.21 -7.55 -1.04
N GLN A 35 -11.04 -6.91 -0.95
CA GLN A 35 -9.80 -7.57 -0.53
C GLN A 35 -9.97 -8.30 0.82
N GLN A 36 -10.65 -7.67 1.78
CA GLN A 36 -10.97 -8.27 3.08
C GLN A 36 -11.79 -9.56 2.92
N THR A 37 -12.87 -9.53 2.13
CA THR A 37 -13.73 -10.71 1.96
C THR A 37 -13.01 -11.85 1.26
N ARG A 38 -12.15 -11.51 0.30
CA ARG A 38 -11.35 -12.47 -0.46
C ARG A 38 -10.31 -13.17 0.41
N LEU A 39 -9.58 -12.41 1.23
CA LEU A 39 -8.62 -12.96 2.20
C LEU A 39 -9.33 -13.79 3.27
N GLY A 40 -10.55 -13.41 3.68
CA GLY A 40 -11.35 -14.20 4.62
C GLY A 40 -11.82 -15.57 4.10
N MET A 41 -11.69 -15.86 2.80
CA MET A 41 -11.94 -17.20 2.25
C MET A 41 -10.77 -18.17 2.51
N LEU A 42 -9.59 -17.63 2.81
CA LEU A 42 -8.39 -18.41 3.05
C LEU A 42 -8.39 -18.90 4.50
N SER A 43 -8.47 -20.22 4.68
CA SER A 43 -8.63 -20.84 5.99
C SER A 43 -7.41 -20.72 6.90
N PHE A 44 -6.24 -20.41 6.32
CA PHE A 44 -4.96 -20.26 7.02
C PHE A 44 -4.70 -18.85 7.57
N LEU A 45 -5.56 -17.87 7.26
CA LEU A 45 -5.43 -16.52 7.81
C LEU A 45 -6.18 -16.42 9.14
N ASP A 46 -5.44 -16.20 10.22
CA ASP A 46 -5.99 -16.04 11.57
C ASP A 46 -6.72 -14.70 11.74
N ASP A 47 -6.12 -13.62 11.24
CA ASP A 47 -6.65 -12.26 11.31
C ASP A 47 -6.57 -11.58 9.94
N VAL A 48 -7.74 -11.46 9.30
CA VAL A 48 -7.91 -10.82 8.01
C VAL A 48 -7.63 -9.32 8.08
N GLN A 49 -7.96 -8.67 9.20
CA GLN A 49 -7.78 -7.24 9.34
C GLN A 49 -6.29 -6.92 9.45
N ALA A 50 -5.56 -7.66 10.29
CA ALA A 50 -4.11 -7.52 10.41
C ALA A 50 -3.39 -7.71 9.06
N GLU A 51 -3.86 -8.62 8.21
CA GLU A 51 -3.28 -8.85 6.88
C GLU A 51 -3.58 -7.70 5.91
N VAL A 52 -4.80 -7.16 5.93
CA VAL A 52 -5.15 -5.97 5.14
C VAL A 52 -4.32 -4.77 5.57
N ASP A 53 -4.16 -4.56 6.87
CA ASP A 53 -3.40 -3.45 7.43
C ASP A 53 -1.92 -3.54 7.00
N ARG A 54 -1.30 -4.73 7.07
CA ARG A 54 0.07 -4.94 6.55
C ARG A 54 0.19 -4.63 5.07
N LEU A 55 -0.76 -5.06 4.25
CA LEU A 55 -0.75 -4.77 2.81
C LEU A 55 -0.85 -3.26 2.54
N THR A 56 -1.60 -2.52 3.36
CA THR A 56 -1.64 -1.06 3.26
C THR A 56 -0.33 -0.40 3.65
N GLU A 57 0.31 -0.85 4.74
CA GLU A 57 1.63 -0.36 5.15
C GLU A 57 2.70 -0.61 4.07
N GLU A 58 2.73 -1.82 3.50
CA GLU A 58 3.64 -2.16 2.39
C GLU A 58 3.39 -1.27 1.16
N GLN A 59 2.12 -0.99 0.83
CA GLN A 59 1.78 -0.14 -0.29
C GLN A 59 2.16 1.33 -0.06
N GLU A 60 1.97 1.83 1.16
CA GLU A 60 2.40 3.17 1.57
C GLU A 60 3.93 3.29 1.56
N GLU A 61 4.65 2.27 2.02
CA GLU A 61 6.10 2.26 1.98
C GLU A 61 6.61 2.26 0.54
N LEU A 62 6.04 1.44 -0.34
CA LEU A 62 6.39 1.40 -1.76
C LEU A 62 6.14 2.76 -2.44
N THR A 63 4.99 3.39 -2.18
CA THR A 63 4.68 4.71 -2.75
C THR A 63 5.59 5.80 -2.18
N ALA A 64 5.92 5.76 -0.89
CA ALA A 64 6.88 6.67 -0.28
C ALA A 64 8.31 6.48 -0.84
N GLN A 65 8.73 5.23 -1.05
CA GLN A 65 10.02 4.92 -1.68
C GLN A 65 10.05 5.40 -3.14
N GLN A 66 8.97 5.18 -3.90
CA GLN A 66 8.83 5.68 -5.26
C GLN A 66 8.85 7.21 -5.33
N ALA A 67 8.10 7.88 -4.45
CA ALA A 67 8.10 9.33 -4.36
C ALA A 67 9.51 9.85 -4.02
N ARG A 68 10.20 9.23 -3.06
CA ARG A 68 11.56 9.60 -2.67
C ARG A 68 12.54 9.46 -3.83
N ALA A 69 12.43 8.38 -4.61
CA ALA A 69 13.26 8.18 -5.80
C ALA A 69 13.02 9.27 -6.86
N ILE A 70 11.75 9.61 -7.12
CA ILE A 70 11.39 10.70 -8.05
C ILE A 70 11.99 12.03 -7.57
N TYR A 71 11.87 12.35 -6.28
CA TYR A 71 12.44 13.58 -5.71
C TYR A 71 13.97 13.63 -5.79
N SER A 72 14.66 12.50 -5.56
CA SER A 72 16.12 12.48 -5.69
C SER A 72 16.60 12.65 -7.13
N ASP A 73 15.85 12.11 -8.09
CA ASP A 73 16.16 12.26 -9.50
C ASP A 73 16.00 13.72 -9.94
N VAL A 74 14.90 14.37 -9.56
CA VAL A 74 14.67 15.80 -9.82
C VAL A 74 15.75 16.68 -9.16
N ASP A 75 16.15 16.37 -7.92
CA ASP A 75 17.21 17.10 -7.20
C ASP A 75 18.58 16.96 -7.88
N SER A 76 18.85 15.83 -8.53
CA SER A 76 20.06 15.65 -9.34
C SER A 76 20.03 16.51 -10.62
N MET A 77 18.85 16.63 -11.26
CA MET A 77 18.67 17.44 -12.47
C MET A 77 18.80 18.94 -12.16
N ILE A 78 18.22 19.41 -11.05
CA ILE A 78 18.35 20.80 -10.60
C ILE A 78 19.82 21.15 -10.38
N ARG A 79 20.57 20.31 -9.67
CA ARG A 79 22.02 20.53 -9.46
C ARG A 79 22.83 20.53 -10.75
N SER A 80 22.46 19.72 -11.75
CA SER A 80 23.15 19.76 -13.04
C SER A 80 22.90 21.07 -13.79
N LEU A 81 21.68 21.62 -13.73
CA LEU A 81 21.34 22.89 -14.37
C LEU A 81 22.03 24.07 -13.67
N GLU A 82 22.13 24.03 -12.33
CA GLU A 82 22.89 25.01 -11.55
C GLU A 82 24.39 24.99 -11.87
N ALA A 83 24.97 23.80 -12.11
CA ALA A 83 26.37 23.65 -12.51
C ALA A 83 26.66 24.21 -13.91
N GLU A 84 25.64 24.24 -14.78
CA GLU A 84 25.70 24.87 -16.11
C GLU A 84 25.41 26.38 -16.06
N GLY A 85 25.18 26.96 -14.87
CA GLY A 85 25.00 28.39 -14.66
C GLY A 85 23.55 28.88 -14.68
N TYR A 86 22.56 27.97 -14.73
CA TYR A 86 21.15 28.31 -14.70
C TYR A 86 20.62 28.23 -13.26
N THR A 87 20.23 29.36 -12.67
CA THR A 87 19.59 29.35 -11.33
C THR A 87 18.09 29.18 -11.48
N VAL A 88 17.52 28.15 -10.84
CA VAL A 88 16.06 27.98 -10.79
C VAL A 88 15.53 28.92 -9.70
N MET A 89 14.93 30.06 -10.09
CA MET A 89 14.28 30.98 -9.16
C MET A 89 13.10 30.27 -8.49
N ARG A 90 13.25 29.89 -7.21
CA ARG A 90 12.14 29.36 -6.41
C ARG A 90 11.29 30.53 -5.93
N ASN A 91 10.15 30.77 -6.57
CA ASN A 91 9.26 31.84 -6.15
C ASN A 91 8.76 31.59 -4.72
N SER A 92 8.84 32.62 -3.88
CA SER A 92 8.33 32.60 -2.51
C SER A 92 6.81 32.42 -2.44
N ASP A 93 6.09 32.62 -3.55
CA ASP A 93 4.62 32.53 -3.65
C ASP A 93 4.11 31.60 -4.79
N GLY A 94 4.96 30.79 -5.41
CA GLY A 94 4.49 29.73 -6.34
C GLY A 94 3.94 30.18 -7.70
N GLU A 95 4.27 31.38 -8.18
CA GLU A 95 3.93 31.82 -9.54
C GLU A 95 5.22 31.96 -10.36
N GLU A 96 5.39 31.12 -11.39
CA GLU A 96 6.55 31.07 -12.30
C GLU A 96 6.61 32.33 -13.17
N ASP A 97 7.57 33.22 -12.90
CA ASP A 97 7.90 34.31 -13.82
C ASP A 97 9.26 34.02 -14.46
N THR A 98 9.23 33.74 -15.76
CA THR A 98 10.42 33.52 -16.58
C THR A 98 11.01 34.87 -16.97
N ALA A 99 12.12 35.27 -16.36
CA ALA A 99 12.92 36.38 -16.86
C ALA A 99 14.03 35.85 -17.78
N GLU A 100 13.84 36.03 -19.09
CA GLU A 100 14.92 35.98 -20.09
C GLU A 100 15.63 37.35 -20.13
N GLU A 101 16.96 37.34 -20.24
CA GLU A 101 17.82 38.53 -20.37
C GLU A 101 17.92 39.02 -21.82
#